data_AF-L1L048-F1
#
_entry.id   AF-L1L048-F1
#
_cell.length_a   1.000
_cell.length_b   1.000
_cell.length_c   1.000
_cell.angle_alpha   90.00
_cell.angle_beta   90.00
_cell.angle_gamma   90.00
#
_symmetry.space_group_name_H-M   'P 1'
#
loop_
_entity.id
_entity.type
_entity.pdbx_description
1 polymer ?
#
loop_
_entity_poly.entity_id
_entity_poly.type
_entity_poly.pdbx_seq_one_letter_code
_entity_poly.pdbx_strand_id
1 'polypeptide(L)'
;MTESVRNVAVFSLGGTIAMTTDPTTGGVVPALSAHELLAAVPALATSGIGLKVRDFRRLPGASLTFDDLTALSAAITAELEAGDADGVVITQGTDTIEETAFLLDLYHGHEQPIVVTGAMRNPTLPGADGPANIHAAVLTAADPGLRGAGCLVVLGDEIHSAWTVRKSHTTSPAAFTSPASGPIAGIAENRVRMVGGLPSRGPLVGAPDREARVGLYTVTLGDDGALLDLWDGNCDGLVVAAFGVGHVPERLVEGLTKLASRIPVVLASRIGNGPVLSDTYGFPGSEKDLLGRGLIGAGDLSPYQARLLLHALLAQGADGATLRETFTTASAR
;
A
#
# COMPACT_ATOMS: atom_id res chain seq x y z
N MET A 1 21.96 32.81 -4.21
CA MET A 1 21.00 32.14 -3.32
C MET A 1 21.62 30.81 -2.95
N THR A 2 22.00 30.61 -1.69
CA THR A 2 22.39 29.28 -1.20
C THR A 2 21.15 28.41 -1.28
N GLU A 3 21.16 27.36 -2.11
CA GLU A 3 20.12 26.33 -2.09
C GLU A 3 19.99 25.82 -0.66
N SER A 4 18.79 25.90 -0.10
CA SER A 4 18.51 25.31 1.21
C SER A 4 18.72 23.80 1.09
N VAL A 5 19.55 23.24 1.97
CA VAL A 5 19.76 21.79 2.08
C VAL A 5 18.39 21.13 2.28
N ARG A 6 18.04 20.19 1.41
CA ARG A 6 16.82 19.39 1.56
C ARG A 6 17.04 18.33 2.62
N ASN A 7 16.03 18.07 3.44
CA ASN A 7 16.12 17.12 4.53
C ASN A 7 15.11 15.98 4.34
N VAL A 8 15.58 14.75 4.43
CA VAL A 8 14.74 13.54 4.34
C VAL A 8 14.83 12.77 5.65
N ALA A 9 13.66 12.46 6.23
CA ALA A 9 13.58 11.56 7.36
C ALA A 9 13.49 10.11 6.87
N VAL A 10 14.29 9.22 7.44
CA VAL A 10 14.34 7.81 7.06
C VAL A 10 13.90 6.95 8.24
N PHE A 11 12.80 6.22 8.08
CA PHE A 11 12.29 5.27 9.06
C PHE A 11 12.57 3.84 8.58
N SER A 12 13.25 3.03 9.41
CA SER A 12 13.42 1.61 9.12
C SER A 12 12.43 0.76 9.89
N LEU A 13 11.76 -0.13 9.17
CA LEU A 13 10.91 -1.19 9.72
C LEU A 13 11.60 -2.56 9.72
N GLY A 14 12.77 -2.68 9.09
CA GLY A 14 13.48 -3.93 8.85
C GLY A 14 13.20 -4.55 7.48
N GLY A 15 13.11 -5.89 7.41
CA GLY A 15 12.93 -6.65 6.17
C GLY A 15 14.20 -6.92 5.37
N THR A 16 14.07 -7.51 4.17
CA THR A 16 15.17 -8.05 3.33
C THR A 16 16.34 -7.10 3.13
N ILE A 17 16.06 -5.80 3.01
CA ILE A 17 17.08 -4.77 2.84
C ILE A 17 18.01 -4.68 4.05
N ALA A 18 17.48 -4.94 5.24
CA ALA A 18 18.16 -4.94 6.53
C ALA A 18 18.63 -6.32 7.00
N MET A 19 18.56 -7.35 6.14
CA MET A 19 18.96 -8.71 6.52
C MET A 19 20.43 -9.01 6.21
N THR A 20 21.04 -9.87 7.02
CA THR A 20 22.35 -10.48 6.79
C THR A 20 22.23 -12.00 6.88
N THR A 21 23.26 -12.72 6.45
CA THR A 21 23.32 -14.17 6.64
C THR A 21 23.74 -14.48 8.08
N ASP A 22 22.93 -15.24 8.80
CA ASP A 22 23.27 -15.83 10.08
C ASP A 22 24.45 -16.80 9.88
N PRO A 23 25.61 -16.58 10.52
CA PRO A 23 26.79 -17.42 10.34
C PRO A 23 26.60 -18.87 10.81
N THR A 24 25.62 -19.12 11.68
CA THR A 24 25.35 -20.41 12.32
C THR A 24 24.33 -21.21 11.55
N THR A 25 23.23 -20.58 11.14
CA THR A 25 22.13 -21.26 10.45
C THR A 25 22.21 -21.17 8.93
N GLY A 26 22.99 -20.23 8.39
CA GLY A 26 23.00 -19.89 6.96
C GLY A 26 21.70 -19.21 6.47
N GLY A 27 20.73 -18.99 7.37
CA GLY A 27 19.49 -18.30 7.09
C GLY A 27 19.69 -16.79 7.04
N VAL A 28 18.78 -16.09 6.36
CA VAL A 28 18.83 -14.63 6.22
C VAL A 28 18.04 -14.00 7.38
N VAL A 29 18.72 -13.30 8.28
CA VAL A 29 18.16 -12.73 9.52
C VAL A 29 18.26 -11.20 9.56
N PRO A 30 17.31 -10.47 10.16
CA PRO A 30 17.41 -9.03 10.34
C PRO A 30 18.65 -8.66 11.18
N ALA A 31 19.50 -7.76 10.69
CA ALA A 31 20.74 -7.41 11.39
C ALA A 31 21.21 -5.97 11.20
N LEU A 32 20.95 -5.33 10.05
CA LEU A 32 21.46 -3.99 9.76
C LEU A 32 20.56 -2.92 10.38
N SER A 33 21.15 -1.97 11.07
CA SER A 33 20.54 -0.70 11.45
C SER A 33 20.30 0.19 10.23
N ALA A 34 19.38 1.15 10.33
CA ALA A 34 19.14 2.13 9.29
C ALA A 34 20.39 2.95 8.92
N HIS A 35 21.26 3.21 9.90
CA HIS A 35 22.54 3.89 9.65
C HIS A 35 23.49 3.04 8.80
N GLU A 36 23.57 1.73 9.06
CA GLU A 36 24.39 0.81 8.26
C GLU A 36 23.85 0.67 6.84
N LEU A 37 22.53 0.67 6.65
CA LEU A 37 21.90 0.68 5.33
C LEU A 37 22.29 1.91 4.51
N LEU A 38 22.25 3.09 5.13
CA LEU A 38 22.58 4.34 4.46
C LEU A 38 24.09 4.47 4.21
N ALA A 39 24.93 3.96 5.12
CA ALA A 39 26.38 3.91 4.92
C ALA A 39 26.78 3.03 3.72
N ALA A 40 25.96 2.04 3.36
CA ALA A 40 26.14 1.22 2.17
C ALA A 40 25.79 1.95 0.85
N VAL A 41 25.36 3.22 0.90
CA VAL A 41 25.00 4.05 -0.26
C VAL A 41 25.89 5.31 -0.32
N PRO A 42 27.14 5.22 -0.79
CA PRO A 42 28.08 6.34 -0.77
C PRO A 42 27.59 7.59 -1.50
N ALA A 43 26.76 7.43 -2.54
CA ALA A 43 26.21 8.54 -3.32
C ALA A 43 25.35 9.50 -2.48
N LEU A 44 24.74 9.03 -1.39
CA LEU A 44 23.96 9.89 -0.49
C LEU A 44 24.83 10.93 0.22
N ALA A 45 26.07 10.60 0.56
CA ALA A 45 26.99 11.52 1.22
C ALA A 45 27.34 12.74 0.33
N THR A 46 27.26 12.57 -0.99
CA THR A 46 27.53 13.62 -1.98
C THR A 46 26.26 14.22 -2.60
N SER A 47 25.07 13.79 -2.17
CA SER A 47 23.79 14.20 -2.76
C SER A 47 23.39 15.64 -2.39
N GLY A 48 23.95 16.20 -1.31
CA GLY A 48 23.51 17.48 -0.76
C GLY A 48 22.18 17.40 0.01
N ILE A 49 21.69 16.20 0.30
CA ILE A 49 20.46 15.95 1.08
C ILE A 49 20.86 15.58 2.52
N GLY A 50 20.32 16.30 3.50
CA GLY A 50 20.43 15.98 4.91
C GLY A 50 19.54 14.79 5.28
N LEU A 51 20.06 13.82 6.03
CA LEU A 51 19.32 12.62 6.43
C LEU A 51 19.10 12.59 7.94
N LYS A 52 17.84 12.36 8.34
CA LYS A 52 17.45 12.11 9.74
C LYS A 52 16.99 10.67 9.88
N VAL A 53 17.80 9.83 10.50
CA VAL A 53 17.62 8.37 10.47
C VAL A 53 17.00 7.86 11.77
N ARG A 54 15.96 7.02 11.66
CA ARG A 54 15.22 6.43 12.78
C ARG A 54 15.03 4.93 12.59
N ASP A 55 15.60 4.14 13.50
CA ASP A 55 15.24 2.73 13.64
C ASP A 55 13.87 2.65 14.35
N PHE A 56 12.79 2.47 13.59
CA PHE A 56 11.43 2.49 14.14
C PHE A 56 10.99 1.11 14.62
N ARG A 57 11.15 0.08 13.77
CA ARG A 57 10.87 -1.33 14.07
C ARG A 57 11.89 -2.23 13.38
N ARG A 58 11.94 -3.50 13.80
CA ARG A 58 12.78 -4.55 13.19
C ARG A 58 11.96 -5.82 12.98
N LEU A 59 11.00 -5.75 12.07
CA LEU A 59 10.07 -6.83 11.76
C LEU A 59 10.25 -7.30 10.31
N PRO A 60 10.03 -8.60 10.02
CA PRO A 60 9.75 -9.04 8.65
C PRO A 60 8.51 -8.32 8.12
N GLY A 61 8.47 -7.98 6.83
CA GLY A 61 7.32 -7.28 6.22
C GLY A 61 6.00 -8.04 6.40
N ALA A 62 6.05 -9.38 6.37
CA ALA A 62 4.91 -10.26 6.61
C ALA A 62 4.40 -10.27 8.08
N SER A 63 5.12 -9.64 9.01
CA SER A 63 4.74 -9.56 10.43
C SER A 63 4.27 -8.17 10.86
N LEU A 64 4.16 -7.22 9.94
CA LEU A 64 3.63 -5.89 10.23
C LEU A 64 2.13 -5.95 10.52
N THR A 65 1.70 -5.13 11.47
CA THR A 65 0.30 -5.02 11.90
C THR A 65 -0.28 -3.62 11.61
N PHE A 66 -1.61 -3.48 11.71
CA PHE A 66 -2.26 -2.17 11.63
C PHE A 66 -1.78 -1.20 12.72
N ASP A 67 -1.49 -1.71 13.92
CA ASP A 67 -0.97 -0.91 15.03
C ASP A 67 0.44 -0.38 14.72
N ASP A 68 1.29 -1.20 14.09
CA ASP A 68 2.62 -0.75 13.66
C ASP A 68 2.54 0.38 12.65
N LEU A 69 1.63 0.26 11.67
CA LEU A 69 1.44 1.28 10.62
C LEU A 69 0.77 2.54 11.15
N THR A 70 -0.16 2.42 12.10
CA THR A 70 -0.76 3.56 12.80
C THR A 70 0.28 4.32 13.61
N ALA A 71 1.10 3.60 14.38
CA ALA A 71 2.20 4.21 15.13
C ALA A 71 3.24 4.87 14.21
N LEU A 72 3.55 4.25 13.06
CA LEU A 72 4.44 4.81 12.05
C LEU A 72 3.87 6.10 11.47
N SER A 73 2.59 6.11 11.09
CA SER A 73 1.90 7.30 10.58
C SER A 73 1.98 8.46 11.57
N ALA A 74 1.68 8.21 12.86
CA ALA A 74 1.80 9.24 13.90
C ALA A 74 3.24 9.77 14.05
N ALA A 75 4.25 8.89 13.99
CA ALA A 75 5.65 9.29 14.06
C ALA A 75 6.11 10.11 12.83
N ILE A 76 5.56 9.81 11.66
CA ILE A 76 5.78 10.58 10.43
C ILE A 76 5.14 11.96 10.53
N THR A 77 3.88 12.04 10.96
CA THR A 77 3.19 13.32 11.19
C THR A 77 3.98 14.20 12.14
N ALA A 78 4.42 13.67 13.28
CA ALA A 78 5.23 14.43 14.24
C ALA A 78 6.57 14.93 13.64
N GLU A 79 7.20 14.15 12.76
CA GLU A 79 8.43 14.57 12.07
C GLU A 79 8.18 15.69 11.06
N LEU A 80 7.08 15.59 10.30
CA LEU A 80 6.71 16.60 9.32
C LEU A 80 6.23 17.91 9.98
N GLU A 81 5.53 17.82 11.10
CA GLU A 81 5.07 18.98 11.89
C GLU A 81 6.20 19.73 12.58
N ALA A 82 7.32 19.05 12.88
CA ALA A 82 8.53 19.73 13.35
C ALA A 82 9.12 20.69 12.29
N GLY A 83 8.69 20.59 11.02
CA GLY A 83 8.96 21.56 9.96
C GLY A 83 10.30 21.42 9.24
N ASP A 84 11.11 20.43 9.65
CA ASP A 84 12.48 20.28 9.16
C ASP A 84 12.64 19.27 8.02
N ALA A 85 11.60 18.50 7.68
CA ALA A 85 11.66 17.45 6.67
C ALA A 85 10.89 17.82 5.40
N ASP A 86 11.54 17.66 4.25
CA ASP A 86 10.97 17.87 2.91
C ASP A 86 10.23 16.62 2.39
N GLY A 87 10.55 15.45 2.93
CA GLY A 87 9.95 14.16 2.59
C GLY A 87 10.39 13.06 3.54
N VAL A 88 9.74 11.91 3.42
CA VAL A 88 10.00 10.74 4.27
C VAL A 88 10.31 9.53 3.41
N VAL A 89 11.30 8.73 3.82
CA VAL A 89 11.59 7.41 3.27
C VAL A 89 11.32 6.35 4.33
N ILE A 90 10.68 5.26 3.94
CA ILE A 90 10.44 4.08 4.78
C ILE A 90 11.14 2.90 4.12
N THR A 91 12.06 2.26 4.83
CA THR A 91 12.68 1.00 4.36
C THR A 91 11.99 -0.19 5.02
N GLN A 92 11.46 -1.11 4.20
CA GLN A 92 10.66 -2.25 4.63
C GLN A 92 10.99 -3.53 3.83
N GLY A 93 10.59 -4.68 4.36
CA GLY A 93 10.46 -5.92 3.58
C GLY A 93 9.36 -5.81 2.52
N THR A 94 9.59 -6.42 1.36
CA THR A 94 8.80 -6.16 0.15
C THR A 94 7.42 -6.82 0.14
N ASP A 95 7.11 -7.76 1.03
CA ASP A 95 5.86 -8.55 0.96
C ASP A 95 4.59 -7.70 1.08
N THR A 96 4.63 -6.63 1.86
CA THR A 96 3.46 -5.81 2.20
C THR A 96 3.66 -4.34 1.83
N ILE A 97 4.64 -4.00 0.99
CA ILE A 97 4.92 -2.59 0.62
C ILE A 97 3.69 -1.92 -0.04
N GLU A 98 2.97 -2.63 -0.92
CA GLU A 98 1.77 -2.08 -1.57
C GLU A 98 0.66 -1.74 -0.57
N GLU A 99 0.50 -2.58 0.46
CA GLU A 99 -0.49 -2.39 1.52
C GLU A 99 -0.06 -1.28 2.49
N THR A 100 1.20 -1.26 2.91
CA THR A 100 1.76 -0.19 3.75
C THR A 100 1.61 1.17 3.07
N ALA A 101 2.04 1.28 1.80
CA ALA A 101 1.98 2.54 1.07
C ALA A 101 0.54 3.03 0.91
N PHE A 102 -0.40 2.12 0.60
CA PHE A 102 -1.80 2.47 0.47
C PHE A 102 -2.40 2.96 1.79
N LEU A 103 -2.16 2.26 2.90
CA LEU A 103 -2.69 2.65 4.21
C LEU A 103 -2.09 3.97 4.70
N LEU A 104 -0.79 4.19 4.49
CA LEU A 104 -0.15 5.47 4.83
C LEU A 104 -0.68 6.62 3.97
N ASP A 105 -0.98 6.40 2.69
CA ASP A 105 -1.60 7.44 1.85
C ASP A 105 -2.97 7.88 2.39
N LEU A 106 -3.78 6.92 2.87
CA LEU A 106 -5.07 7.23 3.49
C LEU A 106 -4.92 8.11 4.72
N TYR A 107 -3.84 7.97 5.49
CA TYR A 107 -3.63 8.70 6.75
C TYR A 107 -2.84 10.00 6.56
N HIS A 108 -2.23 10.18 5.38
CA HIS A 108 -1.29 11.25 5.15
C HIS A 108 -1.98 12.54 4.70
N GLY A 109 -1.97 13.56 5.57
CA GLY A 109 -2.56 14.87 5.30
C GLY A 109 -1.60 15.94 4.78
N HIS A 110 -0.29 15.67 4.69
CA HIS A 110 0.72 16.69 4.35
C HIS A 110 1.08 16.69 2.85
N GLU A 111 1.79 17.74 2.41
CA GLU A 111 2.28 17.87 1.04
C GLU A 111 3.59 17.12 0.80
N GLN A 112 4.43 16.96 1.82
CA GLN A 112 5.69 16.21 1.71
C GLN A 112 5.42 14.76 1.29
N PRO A 113 6.12 14.20 0.30
CA PRO A 113 5.91 12.83 -0.10
C PRO A 113 6.38 11.84 0.99
N ILE A 114 5.65 10.74 1.12
CA ILE A 114 6.11 9.53 1.83
C ILE A 114 6.55 8.53 0.76
N VAL A 115 7.75 7.96 0.89
CA VAL A 115 8.31 7.02 -0.07
C VAL A 115 8.62 5.70 0.62
N VAL A 116 7.91 4.63 0.26
CA VAL A 116 8.20 3.28 0.76
C VAL A 116 9.12 2.57 -0.22
N THR A 117 10.17 1.94 0.29
CA THR A 117 11.14 1.18 -0.52
C THR A 117 11.62 -0.08 0.20
N GLY A 118 12.29 -0.95 -0.54
CA GLY A 118 12.81 -2.22 -0.07
C GLY A 118 13.83 -2.82 -1.02
N ALA A 119 14.12 -4.11 -0.85
CA ALA A 119 15.02 -4.85 -1.73
C ALA A 119 14.45 -6.24 -2.01
N MET A 120 14.50 -6.67 -3.28
CA MET A 120 14.12 -8.02 -3.69
C MET A 120 15.27 -9.01 -3.52
N ARG A 121 16.52 -8.53 -3.58
CA ARG A 121 17.73 -9.32 -3.33
C ARG A 121 18.37 -8.87 -2.02
N ASN A 122 18.76 -9.85 -1.21
CA ASN A 122 19.49 -9.55 0.02
C ASN A 122 20.91 -9.02 -0.28
N PRO A 123 21.55 -8.32 0.66
CA PRO A 123 22.85 -7.67 0.45
C PRO A 123 24.00 -8.61 0.08
N THR A 124 23.90 -9.92 0.35
CA THR A 124 24.98 -10.88 0.06
C THR A 124 24.92 -11.42 -1.37
N LEU A 125 23.85 -11.15 -2.12
CA LEU A 125 23.69 -11.63 -3.49
C LEU A 125 24.34 -10.67 -4.51
N PRO A 126 24.91 -11.19 -5.61
CA PRO A 126 25.28 -10.37 -6.76
C PRO A 126 24.08 -9.57 -7.27
N GLY A 127 24.31 -8.28 -7.53
CA GLY A 127 23.27 -7.38 -8.01
C GLY A 127 22.17 -7.11 -6.96
N ALA A 128 22.52 -7.08 -5.68
CA ALA A 128 21.66 -6.57 -4.62
C ALA A 128 21.13 -5.17 -4.98
N ASP A 129 19.81 -4.99 -4.90
CA ASP A 129 19.09 -3.80 -5.37
C ASP A 129 18.83 -2.77 -4.26
N GLY A 130 18.99 -3.16 -2.98
CA GLY A 130 18.75 -2.29 -1.83
C GLY A 130 19.46 -0.92 -1.89
N PRO A 131 20.78 -0.85 -2.13
CA PRO A 131 21.49 0.43 -2.21
C PRO A 131 20.94 1.37 -3.30
N ALA A 132 20.62 0.84 -4.48
CA ALA A 132 20.06 1.63 -5.58
C ALA A 132 18.64 2.11 -5.24
N ASN A 133 17.80 1.22 -4.70
CA ASN A 133 16.43 1.56 -4.30
C ASN A 133 16.39 2.62 -3.19
N ILE A 134 17.25 2.53 -2.17
CA ILE A 134 17.37 3.56 -1.12
C ILE A 134 17.80 4.90 -1.72
N HIS A 135 18.80 4.89 -2.60
CA HIS A 135 19.26 6.11 -3.26
C HIS A 135 18.12 6.79 -4.05
N ALA A 136 17.43 6.02 -4.89
CA ALA A 136 16.27 6.47 -5.65
C ALA A 136 15.15 7.01 -4.75
N ALA A 137 14.86 6.32 -3.63
CA ALA A 137 13.83 6.73 -2.68
C ALA A 137 14.16 8.06 -2.00
N VAL A 138 15.42 8.29 -1.61
CA VAL A 138 15.86 9.56 -1.02
C VAL A 138 15.78 10.71 -2.03
N LEU A 139 16.22 10.49 -3.28
CA LEU A 139 16.06 11.49 -4.34
C LEU A 139 14.59 11.83 -4.59
N THR A 140 13.72 10.81 -4.60
CA THR A 140 12.28 10.96 -4.75
C THR A 140 11.68 11.76 -3.61
N ALA A 141 12.03 11.45 -2.36
CA ALA A 141 11.50 12.15 -1.19
C ALA A 141 11.96 13.62 -1.11
N ALA A 142 13.15 13.93 -1.63
CA ALA A 142 13.70 15.29 -1.64
C ALA A 142 13.21 16.15 -2.83
N ASP A 143 12.55 15.55 -3.83
CA ASP A 143 12.18 16.25 -5.05
C ASP A 143 10.96 17.18 -4.82
N PRO A 144 11.09 18.51 -5.05
CA PRO A 144 9.99 19.44 -4.84
C PRO A 144 8.82 19.25 -5.81
N GLY A 145 9.06 18.65 -6.98
CA GLY A 145 8.04 18.35 -7.97
C GLY A 145 7.09 17.26 -7.54
N LEU A 146 7.47 16.44 -6.54
CA LEU A 146 6.64 15.38 -5.96
C LEU A 146 5.88 15.81 -4.70
N ARG A 147 5.95 17.09 -4.32
CA ARG A 147 5.06 17.63 -3.28
C ARG A 147 3.61 17.50 -3.72
N GLY A 148 2.77 16.97 -2.83
CA GLY A 148 1.37 16.67 -3.10
C GLY A 148 1.14 15.30 -3.72
N ALA A 149 2.18 14.51 -4.03
CA ALA A 149 2.03 13.18 -4.62
C ALA A 149 1.45 12.11 -3.68
N GLY A 150 1.41 12.39 -2.37
CA GLY A 150 0.95 11.43 -1.37
C GLY A 150 2.02 10.42 -1.00
N CYS A 151 1.63 9.17 -0.80
CA CYS A 151 2.54 8.04 -0.61
C CYS A 151 2.91 7.39 -1.94
N LEU A 152 4.20 7.12 -2.09
CA LEU A 152 4.83 6.56 -3.27
C LEU A 152 5.58 5.28 -2.92
N VAL A 153 5.82 4.45 -3.93
CA VAL A 153 6.68 3.27 -3.83
C VAL A 153 7.80 3.38 -4.86
N VAL A 154 9.04 3.15 -4.42
CA VAL A 154 10.22 3.25 -5.29
C VAL A 154 11.04 1.98 -5.25
N LEU A 155 11.15 1.29 -6.39
CA LEU A 155 12.06 0.17 -6.61
C LEU A 155 12.50 0.15 -8.09
N GLY A 156 13.74 -0.25 -8.35
CA GLY A 156 14.23 -0.42 -9.73
C GLY A 156 14.21 0.86 -10.55
N ASP A 157 14.46 2.01 -9.92
CA ASP A 157 14.38 3.35 -10.52
C ASP A 157 12.98 3.76 -11.04
N GLU A 158 11.93 2.98 -10.74
CA GLU A 158 10.53 3.34 -11.03
C GLU A 158 9.84 3.92 -9.77
N ILE A 159 9.06 4.98 -9.97
CA ILE A 159 8.29 5.65 -8.92
C ILE A 159 6.81 5.40 -9.19
N HIS A 160 6.13 4.73 -8.27
CA HIS A 160 4.73 4.34 -8.39
C HIS A 160 3.84 5.05 -7.37
N SER A 161 2.58 5.31 -7.74
CA SER A 161 1.55 5.73 -6.79
C SER A 161 1.14 4.55 -5.91
N ALA A 162 0.93 4.81 -4.61
CA ALA A 162 0.38 3.81 -3.67
C ALA A 162 -0.97 3.21 -4.12
N TRP A 163 -1.73 3.92 -4.96
CA TRP A 163 -3.04 3.48 -5.45
C TRP A 163 -2.95 2.49 -6.61
N THR A 164 -1.84 2.48 -7.36
CA THR A 164 -1.72 1.68 -8.58
C THR A 164 -0.64 0.61 -8.49
N VAL A 165 0.29 0.75 -7.54
CA VAL A 165 1.42 -0.17 -7.37
C VAL A 165 0.98 -1.54 -6.88
N ARG A 166 1.63 -2.58 -7.42
CA ARG A 166 1.48 -3.98 -7.01
C ARG A 166 2.79 -4.74 -7.11
N LYS A 167 3.03 -5.65 -6.17
CA LYS A 167 4.07 -6.67 -6.26
C LYS A 167 3.59 -7.80 -7.16
N SER A 168 3.93 -7.72 -8.44
CA SER A 168 3.52 -8.64 -9.49
C SER A 168 4.46 -9.84 -9.68
N HIS A 169 5.60 -9.87 -8.99
CA HIS A 169 6.54 -11.00 -9.05
C HIS A 169 7.12 -11.34 -7.69
N THR A 170 7.34 -12.63 -7.45
CA THR A 170 7.85 -13.15 -6.17
C THR A 170 9.36 -12.98 -5.97
N THR A 171 10.16 -12.68 -7.00
CA THR A 171 11.64 -12.75 -6.96
C THR A 171 12.37 -11.76 -7.87
N SER A 172 11.71 -11.25 -8.91
CA SER A 172 12.32 -10.27 -9.83
C SER A 172 12.63 -8.95 -9.11
N PRO A 173 13.79 -8.31 -9.35
CA PRO A 173 14.01 -6.92 -8.93
C PRO A 173 12.98 -5.93 -9.51
N ALA A 174 12.42 -6.23 -10.68
CA ALA A 174 11.31 -5.49 -11.29
C ALA A 174 9.95 -6.06 -10.85
N ALA A 175 9.82 -6.44 -9.57
CA ALA A 175 8.60 -7.06 -9.05
C ALA A 175 7.45 -6.09 -8.89
N PHE A 176 7.73 -4.82 -8.60
CA PHE A 176 6.69 -3.81 -8.41
C PHE A 176 6.34 -3.19 -9.74
N THR A 177 5.06 -3.17 -10.07
CA THR A 177 4.53 -2.59 -11.29
C THR A 177 3.26 -1.79 -10.98
N SER A 178 2.78 -1.01 -11.93
CA SER A 178 1.45 -0.40 -11.86
C SER A 178 0.63 -0.82 -13.08
N PRO A 179 -0.02 -2.00 -13.06
CA PRO A 179 -0.58 -2.61 -14.27
C PRO A 179 -1.61 -1.77 -15.02
N ALA A 180 -2.34 -0.90 -14.32
CA ALA A 180 -3.40 -0.07 -14.90
C ALA A 180 -2.86 1.24 -15.52
N SER A 181 -1.78 1.81 -14.96
CA SER A 181 -1.35 3.20 -15.25
C SER A 181 0.11 3.36 -15.64
N GLY A 182 0.96 2.37 -15.35
CA GLY A 182 2.42 2.53 -15.33
C GLY A 182 2.93 3.38 -14.15
N PRO A 183 4.26 3.50 -13.99
CA PRO A 183 4.88 4.38 -13.00
C PRO A 183 4.59 5.85 -13.31
N ILE A 184 4.54 6.70 -12.27
CA ILE A 184 4.28 8.14 -12.41
C ILE A 184 5.55 8.92 -12.81
N ALA A 185 6.70 8.37 -12.47
CA ALA A 185 8.02 8.94 -12.73
C ALA A 185 9.09 7.84 -12.68
N GLY A 186 10.31 8.18 -13.09
CA GLY A 186 11.48 7.33 -12.89
C GLY A 186 12.71 8.14 -12.50
N ILE A 187 13.78 7.46 -12.10
CA ILE A 187 15.06 8.07 -11.84
C ILE A 187 15.96 7.95 -13.07
N ALA A 188 16.50 9.08 -13.53
CA ALA A 188 17.53 9.09 -14.56
C ALA A 188 18.55 10.19 -14.27
N GLU A 189 19.84 9.83 -14.30
CA GLU A 189 20.95 10.75 -14.01
C GLU A 189 20.79 11.44 -12.63
N ASN A 190 20.40 10.67 -11.61
CA ASN A 190 20.14 11.14 -10.25
C ASN A 190 19.05 12.23 -10.14
N ARG A 191 18.09 12.22 -11.05
CA ARG A 191 16.96 13.16 -11.05
C ARG A 191 15.65 12.42 -11.27
N VAL A 192 14.60 12.92 -10.62
CA VAL A 192 13.22 12.50 -10.91
C VAL A 192 12.86 12.99 -12.31
N ARG A 193 12.35 12.08 -13.13
CA ARG A 193 11.81 12.33 -14.46
C ARG A 193 10.34 11.93 -14.46
N MET A 194 9.46 12.92 -14.40
CA MET A 194 8.02 12.70 -14.48
C MET A 194 7.64 12.08 -15.83
N VAL A 195 6.83 11.02 -15.79
CA VAL A 195 6.20 10.44 -16.99
C VAL A 195 4.87 11.16 -17.27
N GLY A 196 4.15 11.53 -16.20
CA GLY A 196 2.87 12.25 -16.26
C GLY A 196 2.71 13.30 -15.16
N GLY A 197 1.46 13.72 -14.90
CA GLY A 197 1.14 14.60 -13.78
C GLY A 197 1.20 13.89 -12.43
N LEU A 198 1.07 14.67 -11.34
CA LEU A 198 0.94 14.09 -10.01
C LEU A 198 -0.36 13.27 -9.89
N PRO A 199 -0.34 12.16 -9.15
CA PRO A 199 -1.54 11.40 -8.88
C PRO A 199 -2.53 12.23 -8.08
N SER A 200 -3.83 12.03 -8.32
CA SER A 200 -4.88 12.59 -7.49
C SER A 200 -4.78 12.01 -6.08
N ARG A 201 -4.80 12.86 -5.04
CA ARG A 201 -4.72 12.43 -3.63
C ARG A 201 -5.96 11.71 -3.16
N GLY A 202 -5.80 10.56 -2.51
CA GLY A 202 -6.86 9.71 -1.95
C GLY A 202 -7.82 10.43 -0.99
N PRO A 203 -8.93 9.79 -0.57
CA PRO A 203 -9.62 10.25 0.62
C PRO A 203 -8.67 10.24 1.82
N LEU A 204 -8.68 11.31 2.60
CA LEU A 204 -7.98 11.36 3.88
C LEU A 204 -8.87 10.71 4.94
N VAL A 205 -8.47 9.53 5.40
CA VAL A 205 -9.10 8.80 6.49
C VAL A 205 -8.18 8.98 7.70
N GLY A 206 -8.66 9.56 8.81
CA GLY A 206 -7.82 9.79 9.98
C GLY A 206 -7.24 8.50 10.59
N ALA A 207 -6.33 8.64 11.56
CA ALA A 207 -5.80 7.52 12.34
C ALA A 207 -6.91 6.83 13.18
N PRO A 208 -6.99 5.49 13.20
CA PRO A 208 -8.14 4.74 13.72
C PRO A 208 -8.50 5.09 15.18
N ASP A 209 -9.80 5.20 15.47
CA ASP A 209 -10.36 5.50 16.81
C ASP A 209 -10.81 4.24 17.56
N ARG A 210 -11.03 3.14 16.83
CA ARG A 210 -11.44 1.84 17.36
C ARG A 210 -10.91 0.70 16.49
N GLU A 211 -10.90 -0.50 17.06
CA GLU A 211 -10.63 -1.70 16.28
C GLU A 211 -11.78 -1.99 15.29
N ALA A 212 -11.42 -2.47 14.11
CA ALA A 212 -12.36 -2.95 13.10
C ALA A 212 -11.83 -4.21 12.43
N ARG A 213 -12.61 -5.28 12.47
CA ARG A 213 -12.27 -6.56 11.85
C ARG A 213 -12.91 -6.66 10.48
N VAL A 214 -12.12 -6.48 9.44
CA VAL A 214 -12.56 -6.72 8.06
C VAL A 214 -12.13 -8.11 7.60
N GLY A 215 -13.02 -8.84 6.93
CA GLY A 215 -12.70 -10.10 6.27
C GLY A 215 -12.29 -9.91 4.81
N LEU A 216 -11.53 -10.86 4.26
CA LEU A 216 -11.32 -10.98 2.82
C LEU A 216 -11.71 -12.39 2.40
N TYR A 217 -12.76 -12.50 1.61
CA TYR A 217 -13.28 -13.76 1.09
C TYR A 217 -13.00 -13.84 -0.41
N THR A 218 -12.06 -14.71 -0.79
CA THR A 218 -11.69 -14.91 -2.18
C THR A 218 -12.51 -16.04 -2.78
N VAL A 219 -13.33 -15.69 -3.77
CA VAL A 219 -14.17 -16.66 -4.47
C VAL A 219 -13.30 -17.54 -5.36
N THR A 220 -13.52 -18.86 -5.27
CA THR A 220 -12.75 -19.86 -6.03
C THR A 220 -13.64 -20.80 -6.86
N LEU A 221 -13.03 -21.54 -7.79
CA LEU A 221 -13.80 -22.46 -8.62
C LEU A 221 -14.37 -23.58 -7.75
N GLY A 222 -15.69 -23.77 -7.81
CA GLY A 222 -16.39 -24.77 -6.99
C GLY A 222 -16.63 -24.33 -5.55
N ASP A 223 -16.51 -23.04 -5.25
CA ASP A 223 -16.82 -22.49 -3.93
C ASP A 223 -18.24 -22.85 -3.49
N ASP A 224 -18.34 -23.54 -2.37
CA ASP A 224 -19.59 -24.07 -1.83
C ASP A 224 -20.27 -23.13 -0.82
N GLY A 225 -19.56 -22.06 -0.39
CA GLY A 225 -20.00 -21.08 0.58
C GLY A 225 -19.61 -21.37 2.02
N ALA A 226 -18.98 -22.52 2.33
CA ALA A 226 -18.69 -22.90 3.72
C ALA A 226 -17.76 -21.89 4.42
N LEU A 227 -16.78 -21.34 3.70
CA LEU A 227 -15.88 -20.30 4.24
C LEU A 227 -16.56 -18.93 4.35
N LEU A 228 -17.60 -18.65 3.56
CA LEU A 228 -18.38 -17.42 3.67
C LEU A 228 -19.16 -17.41 4.98
N ASP A 229 -19.77 -18.54 5.34
CA ASP A 229 -20.56 -18.69 6.56
C ASP A 229 -19.74 -18.42 7.83
N LEU A 230 -18.42 -18.68 7.81
CA LEU A 230 -17.53 -18.38 8.95
C LEU A 230 -17.41 -16.88 9.24
N TRP A 231 -17.73 -16.00 8.29
CA TRP A 231 -17.67 -14.55 8.51
C TRP A 231 -18.92 -14.00 9.19
N ASP A 232 -20.05 -14.71 9.17
CA ASP A 232 -21.30 -14.26 9.80
C ASP A 232 -21.13 -14.12 11.32
N GLY A 233 -21.24 -12.88 11.82
CA GLY A 233 -21.04 -12.55 13.23
C GLY A 233 -19.58 -12.47 13.67
N ASN A 234 -18.61 -12.66 12.76
CA ASN A 234 -17.17 -12.68 13.07
C ASN A 234 -16.38 -11.53 12.41
N CYS A 235 -17.03 -10.63 11.66
CA CYS A 235 -16.39 -9.43 11.11
C CYS A 235 -17.35 -8.23 11.13
N ASP A 236 -16.77 -7.03 11.12
CA ASP A 236 -17.48 -5.74 11.04
C ASP A 236 -17.70 -5.31 9.58
N GLY A 237 -17.00 -5.93 8.64
CA GLY A 237 -17.13 -5.73 7.21
C GLY A 237 -16.44 -6.85 6.42
N LEU A 238 -16.83 -7.04 5.18
CA LEU A 238 -16.30 -8.09 4.32
C LEU A 238 -15.93 -7.55 2.94
N VAL A 239 -14.77 -7.91 2.43
CA VAL A 239 -14.42 -7.75 1.02
C VAL A 239 -14.53 -9.10 0.31
N VAL A 240 -15.25 -9.13 -0.80
CA VAL A 240 -15.37 -10.30 -1.67
C VAL A 240 -14.46 -10.10 -2.87
N ALA A 241 -13.43 -10.93 -3.02
CA ALA A 241 -12.62 -10.99 -4.23
C ALA A 241 -13.29 -11.92 -5.24
N ALA A 242 -14.20 -11.36 -6.03
CA ALA A 242 -15.06 -12.03 -6.99
C ALA A 242 -14.33 -12.36 -8.31
N PHE A 243 -14.98 -13.17 -9.15
CA PHE A 243 -14.48 -13.50 -10.48
C PHE A 243 -14.62 -12.33 -11.45
N GLY A 244 -13.66 -12.24 -12.38
CA GLY A 244 -13.76 -11.37 -13.56
C GLY A 244 -14.17 -9.94 -13.19
N VAL A 245 -15.32 -9.51 -13.69
CA VAL A 245 -15.83 -8.15 -13.52
C VAL A 245 -16.75 -7.96 -12.30
N GLY A 246 -16.76 -8.91 -11.35
CA GLY A 246 -17.60 -8.84 -10.15
C GLY A 246 -18.63 -9.96 -10.03
N HIS A 247 -18.31 -11.17 -10.49
CA HIS A 247 -19.24 -12.30 -10.48
C HIS A 247 -18.96 -13.29 -9.35
N VAL A 248 -20.02 -13.89 -8.81
CA VAL A 248 -19.97 -15.01 -7.86
C VAL A 248 -20.88 -16.15 -8.32
N PRO A 249 -20.65 -17.39 -7.87
CA PRO A 249 -21.62 -18.47 -8.06
C PRO A 249 -22.98 -18.12 -7.44
N GLU A 250 -24.07 -18.42 -8.13
CA GLU A 250 -25.45 -18.14 -7.69
C GLU A 250 -25.74 -18.60 -6.25
N ARG A 251 -25.18 -19.75 -5.84
CA ARG A 251 -25.34 -20.27 -4.47
C ARG A 251 -24.82 -19.34 -3.36
N LEU A 252 -23.90 -18.43 -3.66
CA LEU A 252 -23.37 -17.49 -2.67
C LEU A 252 -24.25 -16.25 -2.51
N VAL A 253 -25.19 -16.01 -3.43
CA VAL A 253 -26.00 -14.78 -3.49
C VAL A 253 -26.79 -14.56 -2.20
N GLU A 254 -27.46 -15.60 -1.69
CA GLU A 254 -28.27 -15.51 -0.48
C GLU A 254 -27.40 -15.21 0.76
N GLY A 255 -26.26 -15.89 0.90
CA GLY A 255 -25.31 -15.66 2.00
C GLY A 255 -24.75 -14.23 1.98
N LEU A 256 -24.35 -13.75 0.80
CA LEU A 256 -23.84 -12.39 0.61
C LEU A 256 -24.92 -11.33 0.86
N THR A 257 -26.15 -11.56 0.40
CA THR A 257 -27.29 -10.66 0.64
C THR A 257 -27.59 -10.55 2.13
N LYS A 258 -27.61 -11.68 2.83
CA LYS A 258 -27.81 -11.73 4.28
C LYS A 258 -26.73 -10.95 5.01
N LEU A 259 -25.46 -11.13 4.65
CA LEU A 259 -24.35 -10.37 5.25
C LEU A 259 -24.46 -8.86 4.95
N ALA A 260 -24.73 -8.48 3.71
CA ALA A 260 -24.85 -7.08 3.27
C ALA A 260 -26.00 -6.33 3.98
N SER A 261 -27.02 -7.05 4.46
CA SER A 261 -28.10 -6.46 5.27
C SER A 261 -27.68 -6.07 6.70
N ARG A 262 -26.51 -6.53 7.17
CA ARG A 262 -26.04 -6.37 8.55
C ARG A 262 -24.71 -5.63 8.66
N ILE A 263 -23.79 -5.87 7.74
CA ILE A 263 -22.47 -5.27 7.69
C ILE A 263 -22.15 -4.80 6.27
N PRO A 264 -21.23 -3.84 6.08
CA PRO A 264 -20.76 -3.47 4.76
C PRO A 264 -20.06 -4.66 4.08
N VAL A 265 -20.53 -4.99 2.88
CA VAL A 265 -19.92 -6.01 2.02
C VAL A 265 -19.48 -5.34 0.72
N VAL A 266 -18.17 -5.32 0.48
CA VAL A 266 -17.55 -4.70 -0.69
C VAL A 266 -17.23 -5.76 -1.74
N LEU A 267 -17.71 -5.55 -2.97
CA LEU A 267 -17.47 -6.40 -4.13
C LEU A 267 -16.24 -5.87 -4.89
N ALA A 268 -15.15 -6.63 -4.86
CA ALA A 268 -13.91 -6.36 -5.60
C ALA A 268 -13.63 -7.49 -6.60
N SER A 269 -12.77 -7.23 -7.59
CA SER A 269 -12.31 -8.27 -8.51
C SER A 269 -11.01 -8.90 -8.02
N ARG A 270 -10.94 -10.23 -7.98
CA ARG A 270 -9.68 -10.95 -7.67
C ARG A 270 -8.63 -10.82 -8.77
N ILE A 271 -8.98 -10.28 -9.93
CA ILE A 271 -8.04 -10.08 -11.05
C ILE A 271 -7.00 -9.02 -10.69
N GLY A 272 -7.38 -8.02 -9.90
CA GLY A 272 -6.47 -6.97 -9.50
C GLY A 272 -5.98 -6.09 -10.65
N ASN A 273 -6.70 -6.05 -11.77
CA ASN A 273 -6.45 -5.11 -12.85
C ASN A 273 -7.75 -4.87 -13.62
N GLY A 274 -8.24 -3.65 -13.60
CA GLY A 274 -9.54 -3.23 -14.13
C GLY A 274 -10.68 -3.27 -13.09
N PRO A 275 -11.80 -2.59 -13.40
CA PRO A 275 -12.85 -2.34 -12.42
C PRO A 275 -13.80 -3.53 -12.26
N VAL A 276 -14.45 -3.58 -11.10
CA VAL A 276 -15.77 -4.21 -10.99
C VAL A 276 -16.78 -3.39 -11.79
N LEU A 277 -17.52 -4.03 -12.69
CA LEU A 277 -18.57 -3.37 -13.45
C LEU A 277 -19.80 -3.13 -12.57
N SER A 278 -20.77 -2.36 -13.07
CA SER A 278 -21.98 -2.02 -12.28
C SER A 278 -23.31 -2.21 -13.00
N ASP A 279 -23.32 -2.32 -14.33
CA ASP A 279 -24.57 -2.31 -15.10
C ASP A 279 -24.53 -3.17 -16.38
N THR A 280 -23.72 -4.24 -16.42
CA THR A 280 -23.53 -5.03 -17.66
C THR A 280 -24.32 -6.33 -17.65
N TYR A 281 -24.10 -7.20 -16.67
CA TYR A 281 -24.71 -8.53 -16.58
C TYR A 281 -25.87 -8.54 -15.57
N GLY A 282 -26.87 -9.39 -15.80
CA GLY A 282 -28.10 -9.42 -14.99
C GLY A 282 -28.53 -10.82 -14.53
N PHE A 283 -27.58 -11.76 -14.45
CA PHE A 283 -27.85 -13.11 -13.92
C PHE A 283 -27.63 -13.15 -12.39
N PRO A 284 -28.21 -14.11 -11.66
CA PRO A 284 -27.97 -14.26 -10.22
C PRO A 284 -26.47 -14.41 -9.89
N GLY A 285 -25.94 -13.52 -9.05
CA GLY A 285 -24.51 -13.46 -8.72
C GLY A 285 -23.66 -12.62 -9.68
N SER A 286 -24.27 -11.96 -10.66
CA SER A 286 -23.61 -10.89 -11.42
C SER A 286 -23.41 -9.64 -10.57
N GLU A 287 -22.57 -8.72 -11.06
CA GLU A 287 -22.28 -7.46 -10.41
C GLU A 287 -23.54 -6.61 -10.22
N LYS A 288 -24.42 -6.51 -11.23
CA LYS A 288 -25.66 -5.73 -11.12
C LYS A 288 -26.60 -6.31 -10.08
N ASP A 289 -26.73 -7.64 -10.03
CA ASP A 289 -27.55 -8.35 -9.05
C ASP A 289 -27.04 -8.09 -7.62
N LEU A 290 -25.74 -8.28 -7.40
CA LEU A 290 -25.11 -8.11 -6.08
C LEU A 290 -25.15 -6.65 -5.59
N LEU A 291 -24.86 -5.68 -6.46
CA LEU A 291 -24.96 -4.26 -6.13
C LEU A 291 -26.42 -3.88 -5.82
N GLY A 292 -27.39 -4.39 -6.58
CA GLY A 292 -28.82 -4.22 -6.33
C GLY A 292 -29.28 -4.83 -4.99
N ARG A 293 -28.53 -5.80 -4.46
CA ARG A 293 -28.74 -6.43 -3.15
C ARG A 293 -28.05 -5.73 -2.00
N GLY A 294 -27.42 -4.59 -2.25
CA GLY A 294 -26.86 -3.72 -1.22
C GLY A 294 -25.36 -3.86 -1.02
N LEU A 295 -24.65 -4.70 -1.79
CA LEU A 295 -23.18 -4.70 -1.79
C LEU A 295 -22.65 -3.34 -2.31
N ILE A 296 -21.40 -3.04 -1.99
CA ILE A 296 -20.70 -1.82 -2.38
C ILE A 296 -19.66 -2.19 -3.43
N GLY A 297 -19.68 -1.54 -4.59
CA GLY A 297 -18.64 -1.79 -5.62
C GLY A 297 -17.30 -1.19 -5.21
N ALA A 298 -16.21 -1.95 -5.37
CA ALA A 298 -14.85 -1.44 -5.17
C ALA A 298 -14.29 -0.65 -6.37
N GLY A 299 -14.98 -0.73 -7.52
CA GLY A 299 -14.48 -0.24 -8.81
C GLY A 299 -13.09 -0.77 -9.11
N ASP A 300 -12.12 0.12 -9.32
CA ASP A 300 -10.72 -0.23 -9.67
C ASP A 300 -9.86 -0.72 -8.50
N LEU A 301 -10.34 -0.61 -7.25
CA LEU A 301 -9.54 -1.03 -6.10
C LEU A 301 -9.33 -2.54 -6.08
N SER A 302 -8.09 -2.94 -5.77
CA SER A 302 -7.80 -4.34 -5.48
C SER A 302 -8.58 -4.85 -4.27
N PRO A 303 -8.75 -6.17 -4.10
CA PRO A 303 -9.33 -6.71 -2.88
C PRO A 303 -8.53 -6.35 -1.62
N TYR A 304 -7.21 -6.18 -1.74
CA TYR A 304 -6.34 -5.77 -0.62
C TYR A 304 -6.57 -4.29 -0.29
N GLN A 305 -6.56 -3.42 -1.29
CA GLN A 305 -6.82 -1.98 -1.13
C GLN A 305 -8.24 -1.71 -0.60
N ALA A 306 -9.24 -2.40 -1.17
CA ALA A 306 -10.63 -2.32 -0.71
C ALA A 306 -10.76 -2.75 0.75
N ARG A 307 -10.01 -3.78 1.17
CA ARG A 307 -9.99 -4.24 2.57
C ARG A 307 -9.36 -3.20 3.48
N LEU A 308 -8.25 -2.58 3.07
CA LEU A 308 -7.58 -1.54 3.84
C LEU A 308 -8.43 -0.28 3.97
N LEU A 309 -9.07 0.17 2.89
CA LEU A 309 -9.98 1.31 2.90
C LEU A 309 -11.21 1.03 3.79
N LEU A 310 -11.82 -0.15 3.64
CA LEU A 310 -12.95 -0.54 4.49
C LEU A 310 -12.55 -0.61 5.96
N HIS A 311 -11.36 -1.16 6.27
CA HIS A 311 -10.83 -1.21 7.62
C HIS A 311 -10.64 0.19 8.20
N ALA A 312 -9.96 1.09 7.47
CA ALA A 312 -9.71 2.46 7.90
C ALA A 312 -11.02 3.23 8.16
N LEU A 313 -12.00 3.12 7.25
CA LEU A 313 -13.30 3.79 7.39
C LEU A 313 -14.10 3.24 8.58
N LEU A 314 -14.15 1.92 8.76
CA LEU A 314 -14.84 1.32 9.91
C LEU A 314 -14.16 1.67 11.23
N ALA A 315 -12.82 1.69 11.26
CA ALA A 315 -12.03 2.09 12.42
C ALA A 315 -12.20 3.58 12.78
N GLN A 316 -12.64 4.40 11.83
CA GLN A 316 -13.09 5.79 12.02
C GLN A 316 -14.58 5.92 12.38
N GLY A 317 -15.31 4.81 12.49
CA GLY A 317 -16.75 4.84 12.77
C GLY A 317 -17.62 5.34 11.61
N ALA A 318 -17.13 5.28 10.36
CA ALA A 318 -17.89 5.68 9.18
C ALA A 318 -19.19 4.88 9.05
N ASP A 319 -20.27 5.57 8.70
CA ASP A 319 -21.58 4.96 8.46
C ASP A 319 -21.74 4.44 7.03
N GLY A 320 -22.87 3.78 6.76
CA GLY A 320 -23.14 3.17 5.45
C GLY A 320 -23.18 4.16 4.29
N ALA A 321 -23.58 5.41 4.52
CA ALA A 321 -23.61 6.44 3.48
C ALA A 321 -22.18 6.92 3.15
N THR A 322 -21.41 7.25 4.18
CA THR A 322 -20.00 7.67 4.07
C THR A 322 -19.15 6.60 3.39
N LEU A 323 -19.37 5.33 3.74
CA LEU A 323 -18.71 4.19 3.10
C LEU A 323 -18.99 4.16 1.59
N ARG A 324 -20.26 4.21 1.18
CA ARG A 324 -20.64 4.16 -0.24
C ARG A 324 -20.07 5.33 -1.03
N GLU A 325 -20.16 6.54 -0.49
CA GLU A 325 -19.62 7.75 -1.12
C GLU A 325 -18.09 7.67 -1.28
N THR A 326 -17.39 7.23 -0.22
CA THR A 326 -15.93 7.12 -0.26
C THR A 326 -15.48 6.07 -1.27
N PHE A 327 -16.12 4.89 -1.30
CA PHE A 327 -15.80 3.86 -2.30
C PHE A 327 -16.09 4.33 -3.73
N THR A 328 -17.20 5.05 -3.95
CA THR A 328 -17.52 5.63 -5.26
C THR A 328 -16.45 6.62 -5.72
N THR A 329 -16.01 7.50 -4.82
CA THR A 329 -14.99 8.51 -5.14
C THR A 329 -13.60 7.89 -5.31
N ALA A 330 -13.27 6.87 -4.52
CA ALA A 330 -12.01 6.14 -4.62
C ALA A 330 -11.92 5.32 -5.92
N SER A 331 -13.04 4.81 -6.42
CA SER A 331 -13.10 4.02 -7.66
C SER A 331 -12.96 4.79 -8.96
N ALA A 332 -13.01 6.13 -8.95
CA ALA A 332 -13.03 6.95 -10.17
C ALA A 332 -11.65 7.57 -10.50
N ARG A 333 -10.55 6.95 -10.06
CA ARG A 333 -9.20 7.52 -10.03
C ARG A 333 -8.26 6.95 -11.08
#